data_AF-A0A4U3LGN5-F1
#
_entry.id   AF-A0A4U3LGN5-F1
#
_cell.length_a   1.000
_cell.length_b   1.000
_cell.length_c   1.000
_cell.angle_alpha   90.00
_cell.angle_beta   90.00
_cell.angle_gamma   90.00
#
_symmetry.space_group_name_H-M   'P 1'
#
loop_
_entity.id
_entity.type
_entity.pdbx_description
1 polymer ?
#
loop_
_entity_poly.entity_id
_entity_poly.type
_entity_poly.pdbx_seq_one_letter_code
_entity_poly.pdbx_strand_id
1 'polypeptide(L)' 'MVLRPAAYPFVPKSNAHLLPGHIWGIPLRDGRSACGVVVAVPTAEEAPHQAINSRTFAAGCGR' A
#
# COMPACT_ATOMS: atom_id res chain seq x y z
N MET A 1 -0.46 -0.18 21.20
CA MET A 1 -0.75 0.30 19.83
C MET A 1 -1.77 -0.63 19.22
N VAL A 2 -3.04 -0.24 19.13
CA VAL A 2 -4.12 -1.09 18.60
C VAL A 2 -4.05 -1.06 17.08
N LEU A 3 -3.72 -2.17 16.46
CA LEU A 3 -3.72 -2.35 15.00
C LEU A 3 -5.17 -2.38 14.52
N ARG A 4 -5.59 -1.39 13.73
CA ARG A 4 -6.91 -1.40 13.09
C ARG A 4 -6.75 -1.97 11.67
N PRO A 5 -7.46 -3.06 11.32
CA PRO A 5 -7.41 -3.60 9.98
C PRO A 5 -7.84 -2.54 8.96
N ALA A 6 -7.20 -2.51 7.79
CA ALA A 6 -7.64 -1.66 6.69
C ALA A 6 -9.09 -2.03 6.28
N ALA A 7 -9.95 -1.03 6.10
CA ALA A 7 -11.32 -1.25 5.64
C ALA A 7 -11.34 -1.53 4.13
N TYR A 8 -12.10 -2.54 3.71
CA TYR A 8 -12.27 -2.92 2.30
C TYR A 8 -13.58 -2.37 1.70
N PRO A 9 -13.64 -2.05 0.38
CA PRO A 9 -12.58 -2.19 -0.62
C PRO A 9 -11.43 -1.20 -0.36
N PHE A 10 -10.23 -1.76 -0.23
CA PHE A 10 -9.06 -1.03 0.20
C PHE A 10 -8.53 -0.19 -0.96
N VAL A 11 -8.65 1.14 -0.84
CA VAL A 11 -8.07 2.11 -1.77
C VAL A 11 -6.96 2.83 -1.02
N PRO A 12 -5.68 2.63 -1.37
CA PRO A 12 -4.56 3.16 -0.60
C PRO A 12 -4.46 4.68 -0.74
N LYS A 13 -5.21 5.41 0.09
CA LYS A 13 -5.08 6.87 0.26
C LYS A 13 -4.02 7.24 1.29
N SER A 14 -3.68 6.30 2.18
CA SER A 14 -2.70 6.45 3.24
C SER A 14 -2.05 5.09 3.57
N ASN A 15 -0.77 5.12 3.93
CA ASN A 15 0.02 4.01 4.43
C ASN A 15 0.01 3.89 5.96
N ALA A 16 -0.70 4.79 6.67
CA ALA A 16 -0.69 4.85 8.14
C ALA A 16 -1.16 3.56 8.82
N HIS A 17 -1.91 2.73 8.09
CA HIS A 17 -2.39 1.42 8.54
C HIS A 17 -2.01 0.30 7.56
N LEU A 18 -1.08 0.58 6.64
CA LEU A 18 -0.56 -0.43 5.73
C LEU A 18 0.50 -1.26 6.41
N LEU A 19 0.50 -2.54 6.09
CA LEU A 19 1.54 -3.47 6.47
C LEU A 19 2.05 -4.16 5.20
N PRO A 20 3.35 -4.50 5.13
CA PRO A 20 3.84 -5.43 4.13
C PRO A 20 2.97 -6.68 4.08
N GLY A 21 2.59 -7.10 2.87
CA GLY A 21 1.70 -8.24 2.61
C GLY A 21 0.22 -7.89 2.42
N HIS A 22 -0.22 -6.67 2.72
CA HIS A 22 -1.58 -6.24 2.36
C HIS A 22 -1.78 -6.23 0.83
N ILE A 23 -2.94 -6.67 0.36
CA ILE A 23 -3.29 -6.75 -1.06
C ILE A 23 -4.46 -5.85 -1.42
N TRP A 24 -4.49 -5.35 -2.66
CA TRP A 24 -5.65 -4.65 -3.21
C TRP A 24 -5.85 -4.96 -4.69
N GLY A 25 -7.09 -4.80 -5.15
CA GLY A 25 -7.43 -4.89 -6.57
C GLY A 25 -7.09 -3.59 -7.30
N ILE A 26 -6.43 -3.71 -8.44
CA ILE A 26 -6.10 -2.59 -9.33
C ILE A 26 -6.92 -2.77 -10.62
N PRO A 27 -7.97 -1.96 -10.86
CA PRO A 27 -8.68 -2.01 -12.13
C PRO A 27 -7.77 -1.50 -13.26
N LEU A 28 -7.68 -2.26 -14.35
CA LEU A 28 -6.97 -1.88 -15.57
C LEU A 28 -7.94 -1.29 -16.59
N ARG A 29 -7.43 -0.45 -17.50
CA ARG A 29 -8.25 0.29 -18.47
C ARG A 29 -9.00 -0.60 -19.48
N ASP A 30 -8.54 -1.83 -19.67
CA ASP A 30 -9.08 -2.79 -20.63
C ASP A 30 -10.10 -3.75 -20.00
N GLY A 31 -10.63 -3.42 -18.82
CA GLY A 31 -11.59 -4.25 -18.09
C GLY A 31 -10.95 -5.43 -17.35
N ARG A 32 -9.63 -5.59 -17.41
CA ARG A 32 -8.89 -6.57 -16.60
C ARG A 32 -8.61 -6.03 -15.20
N SER A 33 -8.21 -6.91 -14.31
CA SER A 33 -7.80 -6.58 -12.94
C SER A 33 -6.39 -7.07 -12.69
N ALA A 34 -5.57 -6.24 -12.05
CA ALA A 34 -4.29 -6.62 -11.47
C ALA A 34 -4.42 -6.67 -9.93
N CYS A 35 -3.44 -7.27 -9.27
CA CYS A 35 -3.32 -7.24 -7.82
C CYS A 35 -2.07 -6.45 -7.42
N GLY A 36 -2.25 -5.51 -6.50
CA GLY A 36 -1.16 -4.86 -5.80
C GLY A 36 -0.89 -5.57 -4.49
N VAL A 37 0.38 -5.69 -4.11
CA VAL A 37 0.82 -6.13 -2.77
C VAL A 37 1.75 -5.08 -2.19
N VAL A 38 1.57 -4.73 -0.91
CA VAL A 38 2.48 -3.84 -0.19
C VAL A 38 3.77 -4.61 0.08
N VAL A 39 4.90 -4.12 -0.43
CA VAL A 39 6.21 -4.74 -0.22
C VAL A 39 6.92 -4.11 0.97
N ALA A 40 6.83 -2.79 1.12
CA ALA A 40 7.42 -2.07 2.23
C ALA A 40 6.66 -0.76 2.51
N VAL A 41 6.64 -0.38 3.79
CA VAL A 41 6.21 0.95 4.24
C VAL A 41 7.44 1.63 4.83
N PRO A 42 8.00 2.66 4.16
CA PRO A 42 9.24 3.28 4.60
C PRO A 42 9.05 4.00 5.94
N THR A 43 9.98 3.81 6.87
CA THR A 43 10.08 4.62 8.08
C THR A 43 11.05 5.79 7.88
N ALA A 44 10.96 6.81 8.74
CA ALA A 44 11.83 7.98 8.67
C ALA A 44 13.32 7.62 8.89
N GLU A 45 13.60 6.59 9.69
CA GLU A 45 14.95 6.09 9.96
C GLU A 45 15.54 5.34 8.75
N GLU A 46 14.74 4.48 8.10
CA GLU A 46 15.22 3.60 7.04
C GLU A 46 15.28 4.29 5.67
N ALA A 47 14.32 5.16 5.38
CA ALA A 47 14.19 5.81 4.07
C ALA A 47 13.61 7.23 4.24
N PRO A 48 14.38 8.18 4.79
CA PRO A 48 13.91 9.53 5.13
C PRO A 48 13.32 10.30 3.93
N HIS A 49 13.89 10.11 2.74
CA HIS A 49 13.39 10.74 1.51
C HIS A 49 12.09 10.13 0.97
N GLN A 50 11.72 8.94 1.43
CA GLN A 50 10.51 8.24 1.01
C GLN A 50 9.39 8.37 2.05
N ALA A 51 9.75 8.39 3.35
CA ALA A 51 8.83 8.56 4.48
C ALA A 51 8.40 10.03 4.72
N ILE A 52 8.45 10.88 3.69
CA ILE A 52 8.09 12.30 3.77
C ILE A 52 6.60 12.55 4.06
N ASN A 53 5.74 11.57 3.78
CA ASN A 53 4.32 11.64 4.06
C ASN A 53 3.69 10.24 4.12
N SER A 54 2.45 10.18 4.59
CA SER A 54 1.70 8.93 4.72
C SER A 54 1.09 8.41 3.40
N ARG A 55 1.53 8.87 2.23
CA ARG A 55 0.97 8.48 0.92
C ARG A 55 1.96 7.72 0.03
N THR A 56 3.20 7.52 0.51
CA THR A 56 4.25 6.81 -0.23
C THR A 56 4.48 5.43 0.38
N PHE A 57 4.44 4.38 -0.43
CA PHE A 57 4.81 3.03 -0.01
C PHE A 57 5.30 2.22 -1.22
N ALA A 58 6.05 1.16 -0.99
CA ALA A 58 6.52 0.27 -2.03
C ALA A 58 5.47 -0.80 -2.33
N ALA A 59 5.22 -1.03 -3.61
CA ALA A 59 4.19 -1.92 -4.11
C ALA A 59 4.76 -2.88 -5.16
N GLY A 60 4.42 -4.16 -5.04
CA GLY A 60 4.53 -5.14 -6.11
C GLY A 60 3.20 -5.20 -6.88
N CYS A 61 3.26 -5.37 -8.19
CA CYS A 61 2.08 -5.50 -9.04
C CYS A 61 2.18 -6.78 -9.86
N GLY A 62 1.21 -7.68 -9.70
CA GLY A 62 1.03 -8.88 -10.52
C GLY A 62 -0.14 -8.71 -11.49
N ARG A 63 0.00 -9.23 -12.70
CA ARG A 63 -1.00 -9.12 -13.78
C ARG A 63 -1.44 -10.49 -14.27
#